data_AF-A0A6G4WMZ1-F1
#
_entry.id   AF-A0A6G4WMZ1-F1
#
_cell.length_a   1.000
_cell.length_b   1.000
_cell.length_c   1.000
_cell.angle_alpha   90.00
_cell.angle_beta   90.00
_cell.angle_gamma   90.00
#
_symmetry.space_group_name_H-M   'P 1'
#
loop_
_entity.id
_entity.type
_entity.pdbx_description
1 polymer ?
#
loop_
_entity_poly.entity_id
_entity_poly.type
_entity_poly.pdbx_seq_one_letter_code
_entity_poly.pdbx_strand_id
1 'polypeptide(L)'
;KLTALAFTAAVDDPERFRRSRDIGAYLGLVPRRYQSGEVDYTGSISKCGDRRTRSLLYESANVMLTRYKGPLKLKDWALAIAARSTMRKARIALARRLAIIMHAMLRHGTEFKPA
;
A
#
# COMPACT_ATOMS: atom_id res chain seq x y z
N LYS A 1 1.60 15.17 5.76
CA LYS A 1 0.29 15.58 6.34
C LYS A 1 -0.89 15.24 5.41
N LEU A 2 -0.85 15.61 4.13
CA LEU A 2 -1.96 15.33 3.18
C LEU A 2 -2.31 13.83 3.01
N THR A 3 -1.30 12.94 2.87
CA THR A 3 -1.53 11.50 2.73
C THR A 3 -2.24 10.89 3.94
N ALA A 4 -1.85 11.30 5.15
CA ALA A 4 -2.47 10.81 6.38
C ALA A 4 -3.93 11.25 6.49
N LEU A 5 -4.22 12.52 6.22
CA LEU A 5 -5.58 13.06 6.22
C LEU A 5 -6.48 12.39 5.18
N ALA A 6 -5.99 12.22 3.96
CA ALA A 6 -6.74 11.54 2.91
C ALA A 6 -7.01 10.07 3.27
N PHE A 7 -6.02 9.40 3.88
CA PHE A 7 -6.15 8.03 4.32
C PHE A 7 -7.19 7.87 5.44
N THR A 8 -7.14 8.72 6.47
CA THR A 8 -8.13 8.68 7.56
C THR A 8 -9.54 8.95 7.04
N ALA A 9 -9.70 9.93 6.14
CA ALA A 9 -10.98 10.22 5.51
C ALA A 9 -11.50 9.06 4.61
N ALA A 10 -10.60 8.32 3.96
CA ALA A 10 -10.98 7.17 3.14
C ALA A 10 -11.35 5.92 3.97
N VAL A 11 -10.73 5.74 5.14
CA VAL A 11 -10.99 4.61 6.05
C VAL A 11 -12.23 4.87 6.90
N ASP A 12 -12.40 6.09 7.40
CA ASP A 12 -13.43 6.52 8.35
C ASP A 12 -13.39 5.70 9.65
N ASP A 13 -13.99 4.51 9.66
CA ASP A 13 -13.92 3.55 10.77
C ASP A 13 -12.83 2.47 10.55
N PRO A 14 -11.73 2.48 11.34
CA PRO A 14 -10.69 1.45 11.24
C PRO A 14 -11.12 0.06 11.75
N GLU A 15 -12.15 -0.06 12.58
CA GLU A 15 -12.62 -1.35 13.10
C GLU A 15 -13.45 -2.13 12.06
N ARG A 16 -13.94 -1.46 11.01
CA ARG A 16 -14.63 -2.08 9.87
C ARG A 16 -13.79 -3.18 9.19
N PHE A 17 -12.47 -3.10 9.24
CA PHE A 17 -11.59 -4.09 8.65
C PHE A 17 -11.14 -5.12 9.67
N ARG A 18 -11.57 -6.38 9.49
CA ARG A 18 -11.15 -7.50 10.35
C ARG A 18 -9.63 -7.62 10.44
N ARG A 19 -8.91 -7.47 9.31
CA ARG A 19 -7.45 -7.52 9.24
C ARG A 19 -6.91 -6.29 8.51
N SER A 20 -5.82 -5.70 9.03
CA SER A 20 -5.17 -4.55 8.38
C SER A 20 -4.68 -4.82 6.96
N ARG A 21 -4.45 -6.08 6.59
CA ARG A 21 -4.07 -6.47 5.22
C ARG A 21 -5.17 -6.20 4.19
N ASP A 22 -6.44 -6.17 4.63
CA ASP A 22 -7.61 -6.09 3.75
C ASP A 22 -7.78 -4.66 3.19
N ILE A 23 -7.17 -3.66 3.85
CA ILE A 23 -7.15 -2.26 3.36
C ILE A 23 -6.51 -2.11 1.98
N GLY A 24 -5.55 -2.99 1.65
CA GLY A 24 -4.91 -2.97 0.34
C GLY A 24 -5.89 -3.27 -0.79
N ALA A 25 -6.88 -4.14 -0.53
CA ALA A 25 -7.92 -4.46 -1.50
C ALA A 25 -8.93 -3.31 -1.61
N TYR A 26 -9.31 -2.72 -0.48
CA TYR A 26 -10.20 -1.56 -0.41
C TYR A 26 -9.67 -0.35 -1.20
N LEU A 27 -8.38 -0.06 -1.11
CA LEU A 27 -7.73 1.03 -1.84
C LEU A 27 -7.31 0.66 -3.28
N GLY A 28 -7.62 -0.56 -3.73
CA GLY A 28 -7.30 -1.05 -5.07
C GLY A 28 -5.80 -1.17 -5.35
N LEU A 29 -5.01 -1.47 -4.31
CA LEU A 29 -3.55 -1.68 -4.36
C LEU A 29 -3.16 -3.16 -4.54
N VAL A 30 -4.14 -4.06 -4.61
CA VAL A 30 -3.94 -5.48 -4.88
C VAL A 30 -4.15 -5.79 -6.36
N PRO A 31 -3.40 -6.76 -6.92
CA PRO A 31 -3.69 -7.28 -8.25
C PRO A 31 -5.13 -7.78 -8.36
N ARG A 32 -5.75 -7.54 -9.51
CA ARG A 32 -7.00 -8.21 -9.88
C ARG A 32 -6.67 -9.66 -10.26
N ARG A 33 -7.35 -10.61 -9.63
CA ARG A 33 -7.32 -12.01 -10.05
C ARG A 33 -8.50 -12.26 -11.00
N TYR A 34 -8.23 -12.86 -12.15
CA TYR A 34 -9.26 -13.35 -13.05
C TYR A 34 -9.20 -14.87 -13.03
N GLN A 35 -10.31 -15.49 -12.63
CA GLN A 35 -10.41 -16.93 -12.53
C GLN A 35 -11.75 -17.39 -13.13
N SER A 36 -11.70 -18.28 -14.12
CA SER A 36 -12.87 -18.82 -14.82
C SER A 36 -12.55 -20.22 -15.32
N GLY A 37 -13.18 -21.25 -14.73
CA GLY A 37 -12.99 -22.66 -15.13
C GLY A 37 -11.52 -23.05 -15.18
N GLU A 38 -10.97 -23.13 -16.39
CA GLU A 38 -9.58 -23.52 -16.69
C GLU A 38 -8.57 -22.36 -16.66
N VAL A 39 -9.03 -21.10 -16.60
CA VAL A 39 -8.18 -19.91 -16.65
C VAL A 39 -8.00 -19.32 -15.25
N ASP A 40 -6.75 -19.19 -14.79
CA ASP A 40 -6.38 -18.41 -13.61
C ASP A 40 -5.17 -17.53 -13.94
N TYR A 41 -5.35 -16.21 -13.93
CA TYR A 41 -4.23 -15.28 -14.08
C TYR A 41 -4.35 -14.06 -13.17
N THR A 42 -3.18 -13.51 -12.85
CA THR A 42 -3.04 -12.28 -12.05
C THR A 42 -2.73 -11.10 -12.96
N GLY A 43 -3.63 -10.11 -12.99
CA GLY A 43 -3.51 -8.94 -13.85
C GLY A 43 -2.94 -7.70 -13.15
N SER A 44 -3.27 -6.53 -13.69
CA SER A 44 -2.94 -5.24 -13.08
C SER A 44 -3.67 -5.03 -11.74
N ILE A 45 -3.26 -4.01 -10.97
CA ILE A 45 -3.98 -3.65 -9.73
C ILE A 45 -5.46 -3.35 -10.00
N SER A 46 -6.34 -3.65 -9.05
CA SER A 46 -7.79 -3.51 -9.27
C SER A 46 -8.22 -2.07 -9.49
N LYS A 47 -7.51 -1.10 -8.90
CA LYS A 47 -7.86 0.34 -8.90
C LYS A 47 -9.25 0.66 -8.31
N CYS A 48 -9.87 -0.27 -7.58
CA CYS A 48 -11.10 -0.03 -6.82
C CYS A 48 -10.86 1.00 -5.68
N GLY A 49 -11.93 1.62 -5.18
CA GLY A 49 -11.87 2.57 -4.08
C GLY A 49 -11.31 3.96 -4.47
N ASP A 50 -10.93 4.74 -3.47
CA ASP A 50 -10.58 6.15 -3.65
C ASP A 50 -9.29 6.36 -4.46
N ARG A 51 -9.43 7.03 -5.61
CA ARG A 51 -8.32 7.33 -6.52
C ARG A 51 -7.31 8.28 -5.88
N ARG A 52 -7.77 9.26 -5.10
CA ARG A 52 -6.91 10.29 -4.52
C ARG A 52 -5.96 9.71 -3.48
N THR A 53 -6.49 8.92 -2.55
CA THR A 53 -5.73 8.21 -1.52
C THR A 53 -4.74 7.25 -2.14
N ARG A 54 -5.14 6.49 -3.17
CA ARG A 54 -4.22 5.62 -3.90
C ARG A 54 -3.07 6.39 -4.54
N SER A 55 -3.34 7.51 -5.21
CA SER A 55 -2.29 8.34 -5.81
C SER A 55 -1.33 8.90 -4.75
N LEU A 56 -1.86 9.39 -3.62
CA LEU A 56 -1.04 9.89 -2.52
C LEU A 56 -0.14 8.82 -1.89
N LEU A 57 -0.65 7.59 -1.74
CA LEU A 57 0.15 6.45 -1.27
C LEU A 57 1.24 6.06 -2.27
N TYR A 58 0.92 6.08 -3.57
CA TYR A 58 1.90 5.83 -4.62
C TYR A 58 3.02 6.89 -4.63
N GLU A 59 2.67 8.17 -4.54
CA GLU A 59 3.65 9.24 -4.46
C GLU A 59 4.49 9.17 -3.19
N SER A 60 3.88 8.82 -2.05
CA SER A 60 4.61 8.63 -0.78
C SER A 60 5.65 7.50 -0.91
N ALA A 61 5.26 6.38 -1.53
CA ALA A 61 6.18 5.28 -1.85
C ALA A 61 7.27 5.71 -2.86
N ASN A 62 6.94 6.52 -3.86
CA ASN A 62 7.89 7.04 -4.83
C ASN A 62 8.95 7.93 -4.16
N VAL A 63 8.53 8.87 -3.31
CA VAL A 63 9.43 9.74 -2.53
C VAL A 63 10.34 8.91 -1.62
N MET A 64 9.80 7.88 -0.96
CA MET A 64 10.57 7.01 -0.08
C MET A 64 11.64 6.20 -0.82
N LEU A 65 11.38 5.80 -2.06
CA LEU A 65 12.36 5.09 -2.89
C LEU A 65 13.38 6.00 -3.58
N THR A 66 13.02 7.25 -3.88
CA THR A 66 13.85 8.13 -4.73
C THR A 66 14.54 9.26 -3.98
N ARG A 67 13.89 9.86 -2.98
CA ARG A 67 14.37 11.06 -2.29
C ARG A 67 14.90 10.77 -0.88
N TYR A 68 14.30 9.80 -0.19
CA TYR A 68 14.72 9.46 1.17
C TYR A 68 16.07 8.72 1.16
N LYS A 69 17.06 9.28 1.86
CA LYS A 69 18.44 8.76 1.91
C LYS A 69 18.79 7.97 3.18
N GLY A 70 17.91 7.97 4.19
CA GLY A 70 18.17 7.26 5.44
C GLY A 70 18.02 5.73 5.33
N PRO A 71 18.53 4.98 6.34
CA PRO A 71 18.31 3.55 6.44
C PRO A 71 16.85 3.28 6.83
N LEU A 72 16.19 2.37 6.11
CA LEU A 72 14.81 2.00 6.40
C LEU A 72 14.52 0.61 5.81
N LYS A 73 14.25 -0.38 6.66
CA LYS A 73 14.04 -1.78 6.21
C LYS A 73 12.93 -1.92 5.17
N LEU A 74 11.90 -1.06 5.25
CA LEU A 74 10.82 -1.00 4.25
C LEU A 74 11.33 -0.57 2.87
N LYS A 75 12.29 0.35 2.82
CA LYS A 75 12.94 0.79 1.57
C LYS A 75 13.76 -0.36 1.00
N ASP A 76 14.59 -1.01 1.82
CA ASP A 76 15.44 -2.12 1.39
C ASP A 76 14.61 -3.32 0.89
N TRP A 77 13.54 -3.66 1.60
CA TRP A 77 12.57 -4.67 1.17
C TRP A 77 11.93 -4.33 -0.19
N ALA A 78 11.55 -3.06 -0.40
CA ALA A 78 10.97 -2.62 -1.67
C ALA A 78 12.00 -2.59 -2.80
N LEU A 79 13.26 -2.24 -2.52
CA LEU A 79 14.35 -2.35 -3.49
C LEU A 79 14.65 -3.81 -3.86
N ALA A 80 14.58 -4.74 -2.91
CA ALA A 80 14.69 -6.17 -3.19
C ALA A 80 13.54 -6.69 -4.07
N ILE A 81 12.33 -6.13 -3.94
CA ILE A 81 11.22 -6.41 -4.86
C ILE A 81 11.53 -5.89 -6.26
N ALA A 82 12.09 -4.68 -6.36
CA ALA A 82 12.44 -4.09 -7.64
C ALA A 82 13.49 -4.91 -8.37
N ALA A 83 14.51 -5.40 -7.65
CA ALA A 83 15.59 -6.21 -8.21
C ALA A 83 15.08 -7.48 -8.90
N ARG A 84 14.05 -8.14 -8.34
CA ARG A 84 13.41 -9.33 -8.92
C ARG A 84 12.22 -9.05 -9.84
N SER A 85 11.87 -7.78 -10.05
CA SER A 85 10.69 -7.43 -10.84
C SER A 85 10.83 -6.09 -11.56
N THR A 86 10.07 -5.06 -11.16
CA THR A 86 10.19 -3.70 -11.73
C THR A 86 10.00 -2.66 -10.65
N MET A 87 10.54 -1.47 -10.89
CA MET A 87 10.39 -0.33 -9.97
C MET A 87 8.93 0.11 -9.80
N ARG A 88 8.08 -0.06 -10.83
CA ARG A 88 6.63 0.19 -10.72
C ARG A 88 5.96 -0.79 -9.76
N LYS A 89 6.28 -2.09 -9.86
CA LYS A 89 5.76 -3.12 -8.94
C LYS A 89 6.23 -2.88 -7.50
N ALA A 90 7.49 -2.48 -7.32
CA ALA A 90 8.04 -2.12 -6.01
C ALA A 90 7.31 -0.93 -5.36
N ARG A 91 7.05 0.15 -6.12
CA ARG A 91 6.27 1.31 -5.61
C ARG A 91 4.87 0.90 -5.14
N ILE A 92 4.16 0.08 -5.92
CA ILE A 92 2.84 -0.44 -5.54
C ILE A 92 2.92 -1.33 -4.31
N ALA A 93 3.90 -2.22 -4.23
CA ALA A 93 4.09 -3.09 -3.07
C ALA A 93 4.38 -2.29 -1.80
N LEU A 94 5.22 -1.25 -1.91
CA LEU A 94 5.52 -0.33 -0.81
C LEU A 94 4.28 0.48 -0.41
N ALA A 95 3.55 1.04 -1.37
CA ALA A 95 2.29 1.76 -1.10
C ALA A 95 1.28 0.86 -0.36
N ARG A 96 1.15 -0.42 -0.77
CA ARG A 96 0.30 -1.39 -0.07
C ARG A 96 0.79 -1.64 1.35
N ARG A 97 2.10 -1.81 1.55
CA ARG A 97 2.67 -2.04 2.89
C ARG A 97 2.48 -0.84 3.80
N LEU A 98 2.64 0.38 3.28
CA LEU A 98 2.36 1.62 4.00
C LEU A 98 0.88 1.70 4.41
N ALA A 99 -0.06 1.40 3.53
CA ALA A 99 -1.49 1.38 3.86
C ALA A 99 -1.81 0.41 5.01
N ILE A 100 -1.19 -0.77 5.03
CA ILE A 100 -1.36 -1.77 6.10
C ILE A 100 -0.84 -1.24 7.44
N ILE A 101 0.33 -0.59 7.42
CA ILE A 101 0.94 0.00 8.62
C ILE A 101 0.08 1.15 9.13
N MET A 102 -0.34 2.06 8.25
CA MET A 102 -1.21 3.20 8.60
C MET A 102 -2.53 2.72 9.19
N HIS A 103 -3.14 1.66 8.64
CA HIS A 103 -4.35 1.07 9.20
C HIS A 103 -4.11 0.48 10.60
N ALA A 104 -3.02 -0.27 10.78
CA ALA A 104 -2.68 -0.83 12.09
C ALA A 104 -2.43 0.26 13.14
N MET A 105 -1.74 1.34 12.74
CA MET A 105 -1.54 2.53 13.59
C MET A 105 -2.85 3.18 13.97
N LEU A 106 -3.75 3.39 13.00
CA LEU A 106 -5.06 4.01 13.23
C LEU A 106 -5.95 3.16 14.15
N ARG A 107 -5.91 1.83 13.97
CA ARG A 107 -6.69 0.89 14.78
C ARG A 107 -6.20 0.80 16.23
N HIS A 108 -4.89 0.77 16.43
CA HIS A 108 -4.29 0.55 17.76
C HIS A 108 -3.87 1.86 18.47
N GLY A 109 -4.05 3.01 17.84
CA GLY A 109 -3.57 4.29 18.37
C GLY A 109 -2.05 4.36 18.53
N THR A 110 -1.30 3.54 17.80
CA THR A 110 0.16 3.43 17.93
C THR A 110 0.90 4.28 16.91
N GLU A 111 2.08 4.77 17.28
CA GLU A 111 2.96 5.51 16.37
C GLU A 111 3.70 4.61 15.37
N PHE A 112 4.22 5.23 14.30
CA PHE A 112 5.02 4.53 13.30
C PHE A 112 6.36 4.12 13.89
N LYS A 113 6.66 2.82 13.84
CA LYS A 113 7.95 2.27 14.25
C LYS A 113 8.75 1.88 13.00
N PRO A 114 9.80 2.64 12.62
CA PRO A 114 10.72 2.22 11.57
C PRO A 114 11.57 1.07 12.12
N ALA A 115 11.10 -0.16 11.94
CA ALA A 115 11.89 -1.35 12.31
C ALA A 115 13.17 -1.43 11.48
#